data_AF-A0A831SKS3-F1
#
_entry.id   AF-A0A831SKS3-F1
#
_cell.length_a   1.000
_cell.length_b   1.000
_cell.length_c   1.000
_cell.angle_alpha   90.00
_cell.angle_beta   90.00
_cell.angle_gamma   90.00
#
_symmetry.space_group_name_H-M   'P 1'
#
loop_
_entity.id
_entity.type
_entity.pdbx_description
1 polymer ?
#
loop_
_entity_poly.entity_id
_entity_poly.type
_entity_poly.pdbx_seq_one_letter_code
_entity_poly.pdbx_strand_id
1 'polypeptide(L)'
;MDNGEERVRTVSVLPYNPKVAYFSMEVGVDPDIPSYSGGLGILAGDTIKSCADLNIPLVGVTLLSEKGYFDQKIDEEGNQIEMPVDFSPASHLTLIAKETTIMIEGKPVKIRPWYHLVEGASGYKIPVIFLDTDIPENGEWERSLTKYLYGGDNRYRLAQEMVLGIGGFRMLKELGFTGVYRFHMNEGHASLLTLELYNKTRNVDYVRKQCVFTTHTPVPAGHDQFDLSLARSLLGDMLPEGIIPDITFENKLNMTKLGLFFSHYINGVAKRHGEVSREMFPGYSIDFITNGVHSLTWVS
;
A
#
# COMPACT_ATOMS: atom_id res chain seq x y z
N MET A 1 -40.78 -6.50 -11.52
CA MET A 1 -39.51 -7.03 -11.00
C MET A 1 -38.45 -6.16 -11.61
N ASP A 2 -38.05 -5.15 -10.84
CA ASP A 2 -37.06 -4.17 -11.26
C ASP A 2 -35.70 -4.86 -11.05
N ASN A 3 -35.05 -5.22 -12.15
CA ASN A 3 -33.68 -5.73 -12.10
C ASN A 3 -32.81 -4.53 -11.74
N GLY A 4 -32.63 -4.31 -10.43
CA GLY A 4 -31.75 -3.28 -9.89
C GLY A 4 -30.31 -3.59 -10.25
N GLU A 5 -29.90 -3.24 -11.47
CA GLU A 5 -28.49 -3.03 -11.78
C GLU A 5 -28.01 -1.90 -10.86
N GLU A 6 -27.26 -2.29 -9.85
CA GLU A 6 -26.59 -1.38 -8.92
C GLU A 6 -25.64 -0.50 -9.75
N ARG A 7 -26.10 0.69 -10.13
CA ARG A 7 -25.32 1.61 -10.96
C ARG A 7 -24.07 2.01 -10.18
N VAL A 8 -22.91 1.53 -10.64
CA VAL A 8 -21.60 1.90 -10.11
C VAL A 8 -21.49 3.42 -10.12
N ARG A 9 -21.39 4.02 -8.92
CA ARG A 9 -21.17 5.46 -8.79
C ARG A 9 -19.80 5.77 -9.38
N THR A 10 -19.77 6.66 -10.37
CA THR A 10 -18.55 7.03 -11.09
C THR A 10 -18.32 8.52 -11.01
N VAL A 11 -17.09 8.94 -10.69
CA VAL A 11 -16.65 10.34 -10.73
C VAL A 11 -15.43 10.49 -11.65
N SER A 12 -15.16 11.70 -12.13
CA SER A 12 -14.02 11.98 -13.03
C SER A 12 -12.87 12.72 -12.34
N VAL A 13 -13.14 13.45 -11.25
CA VAL A 13 -12.17 14.28 -10.54
C VAL A 13 -12.44 14.23 -9.03
N LEU A 14 -11.37 14.22 -8.24
CA LEU A 14 -11.41 14.36 -6.79
C LEU A 14 -10.93 15.77 -6.40
N PRO A 15 -11.76 16.61 -5.75
CA PRO A 15 -11.41 18.00 -5.42
C PRO A 15 -10.54 18.10 -4.15
N TYR A 16 -9.55 17.23 -3.99
CA TYR A 16 -8.65 17.19 -2.83
C TYR A 16 -7.22 17.56 -3.24
N ASN A 17 -6.49 18.22 -2.34
CA ASN A 17 -5.08 18.61 -2.55
C ASN A 17 -4.18 18.07 -1.42
N PRO A 18 -4.01 16.74 -1.34
CA PRO A 18 -3.21 16.14 -0.28
C PRO A 18 -1.75 16.59 -0.37
N LYS A 19 -1.12 16.65 0.79
CA LYS A 19 0.29 16.99 0.98
C LYS A 19 1.15 15.77 1.32
N VAL A 20 0.53 14.80 1.98
CA VAL A 20 1.11 13.50 2.32
C VAL A 20 0.34 12.41 1.60
N ALA A 21 1.04 11.46 1.00
CA ALA A 21 0.45 10.22 0.54
C ALA A 21 0.94 9.07 1.42
N TYR A 22 0.01 8.35 2.04
CA TYR A 22 0.27 7.26 2.98
C TYR A 22 -0.04 5.94 2.29
N PHE A 23 1.00 5.17 1.99
CA PHE A 23 0.92 3.91 1.28
C PHE A 23 1.01 2.75 2.27
N SER A 24 0.04 1.85 2.20
CA SER A 24 -0.01 0.65 3.02
C SER A 24 -0.61 -0.51 2.25
N MET A 25 -0.06 -1.72 2.42
CA MET A 25 -0.63 -2.93 1.83
C MET A 25 -2.03 -3.24 2.38
N GLU A 26 -2.28 -2.85 3.64
CA GLU A 26 -3.58 -2.98 4.28
C GLU A 26 -4.04 -1.69 4.98
N VAL A 27 -5.35 -1.46 5.01
CA VAL A 27 -5.99 -0.27 5.61
C VAL A 27 -7.37 -0.61 6.19
N GLY A 28 -7.50 -0.59 7.52
CA GLY A 28 -8.76 -0.86 8.24
C GLY A 28 -9.59 0.40 8.50
N VAL A 29 -10.17 1.00 7.46
CA VAL A 29 -11.00 2.22 7.59
C VAL A 29 -12.45 1.94 7.92
N ASP A 30 -13.00 0.87 7.37
CA ASP A 30 -14.38 0.43 7.53
C ASP A 30 -14.37 -1.10 7.67
N PRO A 31 -15.06 -1.69 8.67
CA PRO A 31 -15.10 -3.14 8.86
C PRO A 31 -15.71 -3.90 7.68
N ASP A 32 -16.55 -3.27 6.87
CA ASP A 32 -17.21 -3.89 5.71
C ASP A 32 -16.35 -3.85 4.43
N ILE A 33 -15.17 -3.22 4.49
CA ILE A 33 -14.19 -3.19 3.39
C ILE A 33 -13.03 -4.14 3.73
N PRO A 34 -12.88 -5.29 3.03
CA PRO A 34 -11.94 -6.35 3.39
C PRO A 34 -10.50 -6.05 2.96
N SER A 35 -9.98 -4.89 3.33
CA SER A 35 -8.66 -4.38 2.91
C SER A 35 -7.60 -4.48 4.01
N TYR A 36 -7.83 -5.29 5.04
CA TYR A 36 -6.89 -5.53 6.13
C TYR A 36 -7.01 -6.94 6.73
N SER A 37 -5.94 -7.44 7.34
CA SER A 37 -5.91 -8.71 8.06
C SER A 37 -5.48 -8.58 9.52
N GLY A 38 -4.74 -7.53 9.87
CA GLY A 38 -4.17 -7.41 11.20
C GLY A 38 -3.88 -5.99 11.69
N GLY A 39 -2.96 -5.90 12.65
CA GLY A 39 -2.65 -4.67 13.38
C GLY A 39 -2.03 -3.57 12.51
N LEU A 40 -1.33 -3.91 11.42
CA LEU A 40 -0.73 -2.92 10.51
C LEU A 40 -1.84 -2.16 9.77
N GLY A 41 -2.90 -2.84 9.35
CA GLY A 41 -4.07 -2.28 8.68
C GLY A 41 -4.95 -1.49 9.63
N ILE A 42 -5.19 -1.99 10.85
CA ILE A 42 -5.89 -1.22 11.89
C ILE A 42 -5.14 0.08 12.19
N LEU A 43 -3.82 0.02 12.37
CA LEU A 43 -3.01 1.22 12.60
C LEU A 43 -3.07 2.20 11.42
N ALA A 44 -3.01 1.70 10.19
CA ALA A 44 -3.15 2.53 8.99
C ALA A 44 -4.52 3.24 8.95
N GLY A 45 -5.59 2.50 9.25
CA GLY A 45 -6.95 3.05 9.36
C GLY A 45 -7.08 4.10 10.45
N ASP A 46 -6.58 3.80 11.65
CA ASP A 46 -6.60 4.71 12.80
C ASP A 46 -5.75 5.97 12.58
N THR A 47 -4.63 5.84 11.86
CA THR A 47 -3.80 6.97 11.43
C THR A 47 -4.58 7.86 10.48
N ILE A 48 -5.26 7.29 9.48
CA ILE A 48 -6.07 8.04 8.52
C ILE A 48 -7.25 8.74 9.22
N LYS A 49 -7.97 8.05 10.11
CA LYS A 49 -9.07 8.63 10.91
C LYS A 49 -8.58 9.78 11.78
N SER A 50 -7.46 9.60 12.48
CA SER A 50 -6.85 10.66 13.29
C SER A 50 -6.39 11.86 12.44
N CYS A 51 -5.85 11.62 11.24
CA CYS A 51 -5.54 12.69 10.30
C CYS A 51 -6.80 13.43 9.84
N ALA A 52 -7.93 12.74 9.68
CA ALA A 52 -9.18 13.36 9.29
C ALA A 52 -9.69 14.28 10.41
N ASP A 53 -9.67 13.82 11.66
CA ASP A 53 -10.02 14.61 12.84
C ASP A 53 -9.14 15.86 13.01
N LEU A 54 -7.84 15.72 12.72
CA LEU A 54 -6.86 16.79 12.84
C LEU A 54 -6.75 17.69 11.60
N ASN A 55 -7.60 17.48 10.58
CA ASN A 55 -7.58 18.19 9.31
C ASN A 55 -6.21 18.12 8.58
N ILE A 56 -5.48 17.02 8.73
CA ILE A 56 -4.18 16.81 8.09
C ILE A 56 -4.43 16.40 6.62
N PRO A 57 -3.87 17.14 5.64
CA PRO A 57 -4.11 16.87 4.21
C PRO A 57 -3.36 15.64 3.72
N LEU A 58 -3.97 14.47 3.92
CA LEU A 58 -3.44 13.17 3.56
C LEU A 58 -4.32 12.50 2.50
N VAL A 59 -3.72 11.59 1.73
CA VAL A 59 -4.42 10.59 0.90
C VAL A 59 -3.88 9.20 1.26
N GLY A 60 -4.78 8.26 1.53
CA GLY A 60 -4.42 6.85 1.71
C GLY A 60 -4.33 6.12 0.37
N VAL A 61 -3.40 5.19 0.22
CA VAL A 61 -3.27 4.34 -0.98
C VAL A 61 -3.07 2.90 -0.55
N THR A 62 -3.90 2.00 -1.08
CA THR A 62 -3.86 0.57 -0.80
C THR A 62 -4.38 -0.25 -1.98
N LEU A 63 -4.34 -1.57 -1.88
CA LEU A 63 -4.94 -2.49 -2.86
C LEU A 63 -6.40 -2.77 -2.48
N LEU A 64 -7.26 -3.00 -3.47
CA LEU A 64 -8.68 -3.27 -3.25
C LEU A 64 -8.95 -4.58 -2.49
N SER A 65 -8.08 -5.59 -2.65
CA SER A 65 -8.17 -6.91 -1.99
C SER A 65 -9.60 -7.47 -1.97
N GLU A 66 -10.22 -7.61 -3.14
CA GLU A 66 -11.66 -7.93 -3.32
C GLU A 66 -12.14 -9.17 -2.53
N LYS A 67 -11.27 -10.15 -2.30
CA LYS A 67 -11.54 -11.39 -1.57
C LYS A 67 -10.99 -11.40 -0.15
N GLY A 68 -10.45 -10.26 0.30
CA GLY A 68 -9.87 -10.07 1.62
C GLY A 68 -8.64 -10.94 1.87
N TYR A 69 -8.37 -11.13 3.16
CA TYR A 69 -7.42 -12.14 3.62
C TYR A 69 -8.08 -13.53 3.58
N PHE A 70 -9.15 -13.70 4.36
CA PHE A 70 -10.14 -14.77 4.23
C PHE A 70 -11.34 -14.49 5.16
N ASP A 71 -12.48 -15.11 4.88
CA ASP A 71 -13.60 -15.32 5.79
C ASP A 71 -13.41 -16.67 6.51
N GLN A 72 -13.42 -16.64 7.84
CA GLN A 72 -13.14 -17.81 8.66
C GLN A 72 -14.43 -18.59 8.92
N LYS A 73 -14.43 -19.88 8.58
CA LYS A 73 -15.47 -20.83 9.00
C LYS A 73 -14.85 -21.94 9.86
N ILE A 74 -15.62 -22.46 10.80
CA ILE A 74 -15.22 -23.59 11.63
C ILE A 74 -16.11 -24.77 11.26
N ASP A 75 -15.50 -25.90 10.90
CA ASP A 75 -16.23 -27.12 10.57
C ASP A 75 -16.74 -27.87 11.82
N GLU A 76 -17.46 -28.98 11.60
CA GLU A 76 -18.02 -29.79 12.68
C GLU A 76 -16.94 -30.44 13.58
N GLU A 77 -15.70 -30.55 13.11
CA GLU A 77 -14.55 -31.12 13.84
C GLU A 77 -13.73 -30.03 14.58
N GLY A 78 -14.07 -28.76 14.39
CA GLY A 78 -13.36 -27.63 14.99
C GLY A 78 -12.16 -27.13 14.17
N ASN A 79 -12.00 -27.58 12.93
CA ASN A 79 -10.94 -27.10 12.05
C ASN A 79 -11.34 -25.78 11.37
N GLN A 80 -10.35 -24.92 11.13
CA GLN A 80 -10.51 -23.71 10.33
C GLN A 80 -10.63 -24.04 8.85
N ILE A 81 -11.62 -23.43 8.20
CA ILE A 81 -11.81 -23.37 6.75
C ILE A 81 -11.69 -21.91 6.33
N GLU A 82 -10.84 -21.64 5.35
CA GLU A 82 -10.63 -20.31 4.78
C GLU A 82 -11.46 -20.16 3.51
N MET A 83 -12.36 -19.18 3.51
CA MET A 83 -13.21 -18.85 2.36
C MET A 83 -12.86 -17.46 1.83
N PRO A 84 -13.05 -17.19 0.54
CA PRO A 84 -12.97 -15.80 0.05
C PRO A 84 -14.09 -14.96 0.66
N VAL A 85 -13.80 -13.70 0.98
CA VAL A 85 -14.82 -12.74 1.42
C VAL A 85 -15.78 -12.44 0.26
N ASP A 86 -17.08 -12.43 0.55
CA ASP A 86 -18.11 -11.99 -0.39
C ASP A 86 -18.27 -10.47 -0.32
N PHE A 87 -17.48 -9.76 -1.14
CA PHE A 87 -17.46 -8.30 -1.17
C PHE A 87 -17.61 -7.79 -2.60
N SER A 88 -18.52 -6.83 -2.80
CA SER A 88 -18.70 -6.09 -4.05
C SER A 88 -18.13 -4.68 -3.87
N PRO A 89 -17.05 -4.28 -4.57
CA PRO A 89 -16.45 -2.95 -4.43
C PRO A 89 -17.44 -1.78 -4.53
N ALA A 90 -18.43 -1.88 -5.44
CA ALA A 90 -19.42 -0.84 -5.67
C ALA A 90 -20.38 -0.59 -4.48
N SER A 91 -20.46 -1.52 -3.53
CA SER A 91 -21.32 -1.38 -2.34
C SER A 91 -20.78 -0.35 -1.35
N HIS A 92 -19.46 -0.21 -1.24
CA HIS A 92 -18.80 0.67 -0.25
C HIS A 92 -17.85 1.70 -0.89
N LEU A 93 -17.47 1.51 -2.15
CA LEU A 93 -16.50 2.34 -2.85
C LEU A 93 -17.10 2.99 -4.08
N THR A 94 -16.54 4.14 -4.47
CA THR A 94 -16.91 4.85 -5.69
C THR A 94 -15.80 4.71 -6.72
N LEU A 95 -16.16 4.33 -7.95
CA LEU A 95 -15.21 4.20 -9.05
C LEU A 95 -14.81 5.60 -9.55
N ILE A 96 -13.55 5.78 -9.92
CA ILE A 96 -13.10 6.98 -10.64
C ILE A 96 -12.76 6.58 -12.06
N ALA A 97 -13.30 7.30 -13.05
CA ALA A 97 -13.07 7.05 -14.47
C ALA A 97 -11.67 7.51 -14.91
N LYS A 98 -10.64 6.88 -14.32
CA LYS A 98 -9.21 7.10 -14.55
C LYS A 98 -8.51 5.76 -14.56
N GLU A 99 -7.40 5.70 -15.31
CA GLU A 99 -6.58 4.50 -15.42
C GLU A 99 -5.10 4.88 -15.45
N THR A 100 -4.25 4.01 -14.94
CA THR A 100 -2.82 4.06 -15.19
C THR A 100 -2.30 2.70 -15.61
N THR A 101 -1.09 2.65 -16.15
CA THR A 101 -0.46 1.41 -16.61
C THR A 101 0.94 1.30 -16.05
N ILE A 102 1.30 0.11 -15.58
CA ILE A 102 2.67 -0.28 -15.23
C ILE A 102 3.12 -1.44 -16.11
N MET A 103 4.44 -1.66 -16.20
CA MET A 103 4.99 -2.83 -16.88
C MET A 103 5.37 -3.87 -15.83
N ILE A 104 4.85 -5.09 -15.96
CA ILE A 104 5.26 -6.25 -15.16
C ILE A 104 5.72 -7.32 -16.14
N GLU A 105 6.99 -7.74 -16.04
CA GLU A 105 7.57 -8.74 -16.94
C GLU A 105 7.43 -8.34 -18.42
N GLY A 106 7.62 -7.05 -18.71
CA GLY A 106 7.48 -6.48 -20.05
C GLY A 106 6.04 -6.42 -20.58
N LYS A 107 5.03 -6.81 -19.79
CA LYS A 107 3.62 -6.73 -20.17
C LYS A 107 2.93 -5.54 -19.50
N PRO A 108 2.05 -4.82 -20.21
CA PRO A 108 1.28 -3.74 -19.62
C PRO A 108 0.21 -4.30 -18.68
N VAL A 109 0.15 -3.75 -17.47
CA VAL A 109 -0.90 -4.02 -16.48
C VAL A 109 -1.64 -2.73 -16.21
N LYS A 110 -2.92 -2.68 -16.60
CA LYS A 110 -3.81 -1.56 -16.30
C LYS A 110 -4.25 -1.59 -14.84
N ILE A 111 -4.43 -0.41 -14.27
CA ILE A 111 -4.88 -0.23 -12.90
C ILE A 111 -5.94 0.87 -12.91
N ARG A 112 -7.08 0.63 -12.27
CA ARG A 112 -8.14 1.62 -12.05
C ARG A 112 -8.26 1.90 -10.55
N PRO A 113 -8.67 3.12 -10.14
CA PRO A 113 -8.85 3.45 -8.74
C PRO A 113 -10.33 3.44 -8.34
N TRP A 114 -10.59 2.86 -7.18
CA TRP A 114 -11.78 3.13 -6.39
C TRP A 114 -11.42 4.07 -5.24
N TYR A 115 -12.40 4.75 -4.64
CA TYR A 115 -12.16 5.51 -3.42
C TYR A 115 -13.27 5.37 -2.38
N HIS A 116 -12.84 5.55 -1.13
CA HIS A 116 -13.69 5.76 0.05
C HIS A 116 -13.28 7.08 0.72
N LEU A 117 -14.22 7.77 1.36
CA LEU A 117 -13.94 9.00 2.12
C LEU A 117 -14.03 8.71 3.60
N VAL A 118 -12.93 8.90 4.32
CA VAL A 118 -12.92 8.91 5.77
C VAL A 118 -13.23 10.32 6.23
N GLU A 119 -14.33 10.49 6.95
CA GLU A 119 -14.77 11.78 7.49
C GLU A 119 -14.39 11.88 8.97
N GLY A 120 -13.64 12.93 9.33
CA GLY A 120 -13.30 13.23 10.71
C GLY A 120 -14.38 14.06 11.40
N ALA A 121 -14.23 14.27 12.72
CA ALA A 121 -15.20 14.97 13.57
C ALA A 121 -15.55 16.40 13.13
N SER A 122 -14.66 17.06 12.38
CA SER A 122 -14.86 18.40 11.83
C SER A 122 -15.64 18.43 10.50
N GLY A 123 -15.94 17.26 9.92
CA GLY A 123 -16.42 17.10 8.55
C GLY A 123 -15.31 17.10 7.50
N TYR A 124 -14.03 17.20 7.90
CA TYR A 124 -12.90 17.08 6.98
C TYR A 124 -12.79 15.66 6.44
N LYS A 125 -12.55 15.53 5.13
CA LYS A 125 -12.55 14.23 4.43
C LYS A 125 -11.18 13.91 3.87
N ILE A 126 -10.73 12.69 4.15
CA ILE A 126 -9.53 12.12 3.55
C ILE A 126 -9.94 11.04 2.54
N PRO A 127 -9.51 11.15 1.28
CA PRO A 127 -9.69 10.07 0.32
C PRO A 127 -8.71 8.91 0.61
N VAL A 128 -9.24 7.70 0.55
CA VAL A 128 -8.45 6.46 0.50
C VAL A 128 -8.67 5.82 -0.86
N ILE A 129 -7.59 5.63 -1.60
CA ILE A 129 -7.58 5.09 -2.95
C ILE A 129 -7.28 3.59 -2.90
N PHE A 130 -8.16 2.80 -3.49
CA PHE A 130 -8.04 1.35 -3.61
C PHE A 130 -7.72 1.01 -5.07
N LEU A 131 -6.53 0.47 -5.29
CA LEU A 131 -6.04 0.10 -6.61
C LEU A 131 -6.59 -1.26 -7.01
N ASP A 132 -7.08 -1.35 -8.24
CA ASP A 132 -7.74 -2.52 -8.77
C ASP A 132 -7.19 -2.87 -10.16
N THR A 133 -6.77 -4.12 -10.33
CA THR A 133 -6.33 -4.68 -11.62
C THR A 133 -7.38 -5.58 -12.26
N ASP A 134 -8.54 -5.82 -11.64
CA ASP A 134 -9.63 -6.62 -12.20
C ASP A 134 -10.39 -5.84 -13.30
N ILE A 135 -9.69 -5.67 -14.41
CA ILE A 135 -10.10 -4.91 -15.59
C ILE A 135 -10.13 -5.89 -16.77
N PRO A 136 -11.19 -5.90 -17.62
CA PRO A 136 -11.30 -6.85 -18.73
C PRO A 136 -10.12 -6.87 -19.70
N GLU A 137 -9.42 -5.75 -19.87
CA GLU A 137 -8.24 -5.63 -20.74
C GLU A 137 -6.97 -6.27 -20.15
N ASN A 138 -6.95 -6.59 -18.86
CA ASN A 138 -5.85 -7.32 -18.24
C ASN A 138 -6.04 -8.84 -18.42
N GLY A 139 -4.93 -9.57 -18.52
CA GLY A 139 -4.97 -11.04 -18.50
C GLY A 139 -5.43 -11.59 -17.14
N GLU A 140 -5.77 -12.87 -17.10
CA GLU A 140 -6.33 -13.50 -15.87
C GLU A 140 -5.39 -13.39 -14.67
N TRP A 141 -4.08 -13.54 -14.89
CA TRP A 141 -3.09 -13.40 -13.83
C TRP A 141 -3.00 -11.94 -13.34
N GLU A 142 -2.94 -10.98 -14.26
CA GLU A 142 -2.89 -9.55 -13.92
C GLU A 142 -4.15 -9.11 -13.15
N ARG A 143 -5.33 -9.58 -13.57
CA ARG A 143 -6.61 -9.37 -12.86
C ARG A 143 -6.64 -9.96 -11.46
N SER A 144 -5.82 -10.97 -11.19
CA SER A 144 -5.76 -11.60 -9.87
C SER A 144 -4.94 -10.83 -8.83
N LEU A 145 -4.10 -9.87 -9.26
CA LEU A 145 -3.13 -9.19 -8.39
C LEU A 145 -3.76 -8.41 -7.23
N THR A 146 -5.00 -7.96 -7.37
CA THR A 146 -5.73 -7.20 -6.34
C THR A 146 -6.88 -7.99 -5.71
N LYS A 147 -6.91 -9.32 -5.87
CA LYS A 147 -7.97 -10.17 -5.29
C LYS A 147 -7.72 -10.52 -3.84
N TYR A 148 -6.54 -11.04 -3.49
CA TYR A 148 -6.27 -11.53 -2.14
C TYR A 148 -5.21 -10.69 -1.45
N LEU A 149 -5.44 -10.37 -0.19
CA LEU A 149 -4.44 -9.77 0.68
C LEU A 149 -3.43 -10.84 1.10
N TYR A 150 -2.13 -10.62 0.87
CA TYR A 150 -1.07 -11.58 1.20
C TYR A 150 -1.22 -12.98 0.57
N GLY A 151 -1.66 -13.04 -0.69
CA GLY A 151 -1.80 -14.31 -1.42
C GLY A 151 -0.57 -14.74 -2.23
N GLY A 152 -0.71 -15.89 -2.89
CA GLY A 152 0.15 -16.34 -3.99
C GLY A 152 1.59 -16.72 -3.62
N ASP A 153 2.46 -16.66 -4.61
CA ASP A 153 3.89 -16.92 -4.50
C ASP A 153 4.73 -15.62 -4.51
N ASN A 154 6.05 -15.73 -4.49
CA ASN A 154 6.94 -14.56 -4.55
C ASN A 154 6.73 -13.70 -5.80
N ARG A 155 6.37 -14.31 -6.94
CA ARG A 155 6.09 -13.58 -8.19
C ARG A 155 4.81 -12.75 -8.04
N TYR A 156 3.77 -13.34 -7.48
CA TYR A 156 2.52 -12.66 -7.15
C TYR A 156 2.76 -11.53 -6.14
N ARG A 157 3.42 -11.81 -5.02
CA ARG A 157 3.72 -10.84 -3.96
C ARG A 157 4.50 -9.63 -4.47
N LEU A 158 5.58 -9.83 -5.23
CA LEU A 158 6.33 -8.71 -5.80
C LEU A 158 5.48 -7.91 -6.81
N ALA A 159 4.65 -8.57 -7.60
CA ALA A 159 3.73 -7.89 -8.51
C ALA A 159 2.67 -7.06 -7.76
N GLN A 160 2.16 -7.52 -6.62
CA GLN A 160 1.29 -6.72 -5.74
C GLN A 160 1.99 -5.44 -5.27
N GLU A 161 3.24 -5.56 -4.82
CA GLU A 161 4.04 -4.41 -4.39
C GLU A 161 4.36 -3.44 -5.54
N MET A 162 4.50 -3.94 -6.76
CA MET A 162 4.62 -3.09 -7.95
C MET A 162 3.32 -2.32 -8.21
N VAL A 163 2.16 -2.97 -8.12
CA VAL A 163 0.85 -2.30 -8.24
C VAL A 163 0.70 -1.24 -7.16
N LEU A 164 1.02 -1.55 -5.90
CA LEU A 164 0.91 -0.62 -4.78
C LEU A 164 1.89 0.56 -4.93
N GLY A 165 3.18 0.30 -5.07
CA GLY A 165 4.21 1.33 -5.07
C GLY A 165 4.27 2.13 -6.37
N ILE A 166 4.52 1.44 -7.49
CA ILE A 166 4.68 2.07 -8.82
C ILE A 166 3.32 2.52 -9.34
N GLY A 167 2.34 1.60 -9.32
CA GLY A 167 0.98 1.87 -9.80
C GLY A 167 0.30 2.94 -8.97
N GLY A 168 0.37 2.87 -7.64
CA GLY A 168 -0.19 3.89 -6.76
C GLY A 168 0.44 5.26 -6.95
N PHE A 169 1.77 5.36 -7.08
CA PHE A 169 2.42 6.65 -7.39
C PHE A 169 1.92 7.26 -8.71
N ARG A 170 1.84 6.46 -9.78
CA ARG A 170 1.34 6.93 -11.08
C ARG A 170 -0.14 7.30 -11.00
N MET A 171 -0.93 6.54 -10.25
CA MET A 171 -2.35 6.80 -10.05
C MET A 171 -2.60 8.14 -9.35
N LEU A 172 -1.82 8.47 -8.31
CA LEU A 172 -1.93 9.79 -7.66
C LEU A 172 -1.69 10.94 -8.64
N LYS A 173 -0.77 10.78 -9.60
CA LYS A 173 -0.55 11.78 -10.65
C LYS A 173 -1.73 11.87 -11.62
N GLU A 174 -2.28 10.74 -12.04
CA GLU A 174 -3.45 10.69 -12.92
C GLU A 174 -4.72 11.30 -12.27
N LEU A 175 -4.85 11.13 -10.95
CA LEU A 175 -5.90 11.74 -10.14
C LEU A 175 -5.68 13.26 -9.89
N GLY A 176 -4.57 13.83 -10.38
CA GLY A 176 -4.26 15.25 -10.23
C GLY A 176 -3.66 15.65 -8.88
N PHE A 177 -3.28 14.68 -8.02
CA PHE A 177 -2.65 14.93 -6.71
C PHE A 177 -1.17 15.31 -6.86
N THR A 178 -0.93 16.45 -7.51
CA THR A 178 0.39 17.00 -7.81
C THR A 178 1.04 17.69 -6.61
N GLY A 179 0.25 18.06 -5.58
CA GLY A 179 0.70 18.76 -4.37
C GLY A 179 1.33 17.89 -3.28
N VAL A 180 1.43 16.58 -3.48
CA VAL A 180 2.06 15.65 -2.53
C VAL A 180 3.57 15.89 -2.51
N TYR A 181 4.11 16.19 -1.33
CA TYR A 181 5.55 16.42 -1.12
C TYR A 181 6.18 15.44 -0.11
N ARG A 182 5.36 14.59 0.52
CA ARG A 182 5.80 13.46 1.35
C ARG A 182 5.08 12.17 0.97
N PHE A 183 5.85 11.11 0.81
CA PHE A 183 5.39 9.74 0.64
C PHE A 183 5.76 8.94 1.88
N HIS A 184 4.75 8.51 2.63
CA HIS A 184 4.93 7.69 3.81
C HIS A 184 4.65 6.24 3.44
N MET A 185 5.67 5.40 3.58
CA MET A 185 5.59 3.96 3.36
C MET A 185 5.39 3.25 4.69
N ASN A 186 4.25 2.58 4.83
CA ASN A 186 3.93 1.75 5.97
C ASN A 186 4.44 0.32 5.73
N GLU A 187 5.64 0.02 6.22
CA GLU A 187 6.45 -1.17 5.93
C GLU A 187 6.96 -1.25 4.47
N GLY A 188 7.82 -2.24 4.19
CA GLY A 188 8.50 -2.45 2.91
C GLY A 188 7.60 -2.60 1.69
N HIS A 189 6.32 -2.94 1.86
CA HIS A 189 5.42 -3.28 0.75
C HIS A 189 5.22 -2.16 -0.28
N ALA A 190 5.37 -0.91 0.15
CA ALA A 190 5.22 0.27 -0.71
C ALA A 190 6.56 0.80 -1.25
N SER A 191 7.70 0.19 -0.88
CA SER A 191 9.04 0.73 -1.16
C SER A 191 9.34 0.92 -2.64
N LEU A 192 8.68 0.19 -3.54
CA LEU A 192 8.88 0.34 -5.00
C LEU A 192 8.44 1.71 -5.53
N LEU A 193 7.62 2.49 -4.80
CA LEU A 193 7.32 3.88 -5.18
C LEU A 193 8.59 4.74 -5.26
N THR A 194 9.63 4.40 -4.50
CA THR A 194 10.88 5.15 -4.50
C THR A 194 11.63 5.00 -5.82
N LEU A 195 11.45 3.89 -6.54
CA LEU A 195 12.05 3.68 -7.86
C LEU A 195 11.44 4.62 -8.92
N GLU A 196 10.14 4.94 -8.82
CA GLU A 196 9.52 5.96 -9.68
C GLU A 196 10.15 7.34 -9.46
N LEU A 197 10.35 7.72 -8.21
CA LEU A 197 10.98 9.00 -7.85
C LEU A 197 12.45 9.03 -8.29
N TYR A 198 13.18 7.93 -8.09
CA TYR A 198 14.58 7.83 -8.46
C TYR A 198 14.78 7.79 -9.97
N ASN A 199 13.97 7.04 -10.73
CA ASN A 199 14.11 6.98 -12.19
C ASN A 199 13.84 8.33 -12.87
N LYS A 200 13.03 9.20 -12.25
CA LYS A 200 12.78 10.57 -12.75
C LYS A 200 13.90 11.56 -12.46
N THR A 201 14.65 11.35 -11.38
CA THR A 201 15.59 12.37 -10.86
C THR A 201 17.04 11.93 -10.85
N ARG A 202 17.29 10.62 -10.85
CA ARG A 202 18.58 9.96 -10.66
C ARG A 202 19.36 10.53 -9.46
N ASN A 203 18.65 10.98 -8.44
CA ASN A 203 19.21 11.67 -7.28
C ASN A 203 18.66 11.07 -5.99
N VAL A 204 19.50 10.29 -5.29
CA VAL A 204 19.12 9.60 -4.05
C VAL A 204 18.69 10.58 -2.97
N ASP A 205 19.41 11.69 -2.78
CA ASP A 205 19.11 12.66 -1.71
C ASP A 205 17.80 13.42 -1.97
N TYR A 206 17.46 13.65 -3.23
CA TYR A 206 16.17 14.20 -3.61
C TYR A 206 15.04 13.24 -3.23
N VAL A 207 15.17 11.95 -3.54
CA VAL A 207 14.17 10.93 -3.17
C VAL A 207 14.06 10.79 -1.65
N ARG A 208 15.19 10.74 -0.93
CA ARG A 208 15.22 10.72 0.55
C ARG A 208 14.37 11.82 1.16
N LYS A 209 14.54 13.05 0.69
CA LYS A 209 13.79 14.21 1.19
C LYS A 209 12.28 14.10 0.99
N GLN A 210 11.80 13.23 0.09
CA GLN A 210 10.38 13.03 -0.15
C GLN A 210 9.79 11.86 0.64
N CYS A 211 10.61 10.93 1.12
CA CYS A 211 10.13 9.67 1.66
C CYS A 211 10.31 9.55 3.17
N VAL A 212 9.28 8.99 3.81
CA VAL A 212 9.24 8.57 5.21
C VAL A 212 8.97 7.07 5.23
N PHE A 213 9.68 6.33 6.07
CA PHE A 213 9.53 4.89 6.18
C PHE A 213 9.26 4.46 7.62
N THR A 214 8.19 3.72 7.85
CA THR A 214 7.90 3.09 9.14
C THR A 214 8.11 1.59 9.02
N THR A 215 8.83 1.00 9.97
CA THR A 215 8.98 -0.46 10.07
C THR A 215 8.33 -1.00 11.34
N HIS A 216 7.67 -2.15 11.20
CA HIS A 216 6.90 -2.85 12.24
C HIS A 216 7.49 -4.22 12.58
N THR A 217 8.36 -4.72 11.71
CA THR A 217 8.90 -6.08 11.81
C THR A 217 10.12 -6.11 12.76
N PRO A 218 10.05 -6.88 13.85
CA PRO A 218 11.15 -6.97 14.82
C PRO A 218 12.19 -8.05 14.49
N VAL A 219 12.00 -8.82 13.42
CA VAL A 219 12.87 -9.96 13.05
C VAL A 219 13.21 -10.00 11.54
N PRO A 220 14.45 -10.37 11.15
CA PRO A 220 14.87 -10.43 9.75
C PRO A 220 13.95 -11.25 8.83
N ALA A 221 13.38 -12.34 9.35
CA ALA A 221 12.54 -13.26 8.58
C ALA A 221 11.16 -12.68 8.18
N GLY A 222 10.70 -11.60 8.81
CA GLY A 222 9.43 -10.95 8.50
C GLY A 222 9.54 -9.82 7.47
N HIS A 223 10.72 -9.58 6.90
CA HIS A 223 10.91 -8.58 5.85
C HIS A 223 10.82 -9.23 4.48
N ASP A 224 9.96 -8.67 3.61
CA ASP A 224 9.77 -9.16 2.25
C ASP A 224 11.09 -9.07 1.46
N GLN A 225 11.49 -10.21 0.93
CA GLN A 225 12.74 -10.41 0.20
C GLN A 225 12.49 -11.29 -1.03
N PHE A 226 12.90 -10.80 -2.19
CA PHE A 226 12.67 -11.47 -3.47
C PHE A 226 14.01 -11.76 -4.16
N ASP A 227 14.15 -12.93 -4.76
CA ASP A 227 15.37 -13.26 -5.51
C ASP A 227 15.64 -12.19 -6.58
N LEU A 228 16.88 -11.73 -6.68
CA LEU A 228 17.22 -10.62 -7.57
C LEU A 228 16.93 -10.94 -9.05
N SER A 229 17.01 -12.21 -9.44
CA SER A 229 16.63 -12.69 -10.78
C SER A 229 15.13 -12.49 -11.04
N LEU A 230 14.28 -12.84 -10.07
CA LEU A 230 12.84 -12.59 -10.13
C LEU A 230 12.56 -11.09 -10.20
N ALA A 231 13.20 -10.30 -9.33
CA ALA A 231 13.04 -8.85 -9.32
C ALA A 231 13.41 -8.20 -10.67
N ARG A 232 14.54 -8.59 -11.26
CA ARG A 232 14.95 -8.13 -12.60
C ARG A 232 13.95 -8.52 -13.69
N SER A 233 13.44 -9.75 -13.64
CA SER A 233 12.44 -10.23 -14.59
C SER A 233 11.15 -9.42 -14.52
N LEU A 234 10.65 -9.12 -13.32
CA LEU A 234 9.38 -8.39 -13.15
C LEU A 234 9.52 -6.88 -13.37
N LEU A 235 10.53 -6.25 -12.75
CA LEU A 235 10.73 -4.79 -12.79
C LEU A 235 11.38 -4.32 -14.10
N GLY A 236 12.19 -5.15 -14.75
CA GLY A 236 12.99 -4.75 -15.91
C GLY A 236 13.78 -3.47 -15.64
N ASP A 237 13.68 -2.51 -16.54
CA ASP A 237 14.39 -1.21 -16.47
C ASP A 237 13.99 -0.34 -15.27
N MET A 238 12.90 -0.67 -14.56
CA MET A 238 12.54 0.05 -13.33
C MET A 238 13.55 -0.17 -12.21
N LEU A 239 14.26 -1.30 -12.21
CA LEU A 239 15.29 -1.63 -11.22
C LEU A 239 16.67 -1.12 -11.69
N PRO A 240 17.20 -0.02 -11.14
CA PRO A 240 18.45 0.55 -11.61
C PRO A 240 19.65 -0.23 -11.07
N GLU A 241 20.50 -0.73 -11.96
CA GLU A 241 21.68 -1.54 -11.59
C GLU A 241 22.62 -0.81 -10.61
N GLY A 242 22.74 0.52 -10.71
CA GLY A 242 23.66 1.31 -9.88
C GLY A 242 23.33 1.38 -8.38
N ILE A 243 22.12 1.01 -7.96
CA ILE A 243 21.70 1.04 -6.54
C ILE A 243 21.48 -0.36 -5.96
N ILE A 244 21.59 -1.42 -6.79
CA ILE A 244 21.35 -2.81 -6.37
C ILE A 244 22.17 -3.19 -5.12
N PRO A 245 23.47 -2.85 -5.00
CA PRO A 245 24.25 -3.21 -3.80
C PRO A 245 23.67 -2.64 -2.50
N ASP A 246 22.99 -1.49 -2.55
CA ASP A 246 22.45 -0.82 -1.36
C ASP A 246 21.10 -1.38 -0.93
N ILE A 247 20.31 -1.88 -1.88
CA ILE A 247 18.92 -2.33 -1.68
C ILE A 247 18.78 -3.86 -1.64
N THR A 248 19.89 -4.60 -1.73
CA THR A 248 19.90 -6.06 -1.68
C THR A 248 20.60 -6.61 -0.43
N PHE A 249 20.27 -7.84 -0.08
CA PHE A 249 20.96 -8.65 0.92
C PHE A 249 20.97 -10.10 0.43
N GLU A 250 22.12 -10.78 0.46
CA GLU A 250 22.25 -12.17 0.01
C GLU A 250 21.64 -12.45 -1.39
N ASN A 251 21.88 -11.55 -2.35
CA ASN A 251 21.34 -11.62 -3.72
C ASN A 251 19.79 -11.60 -3.81
N LYS A 252 19.13 -11.05 -2.79
CA LYS A 252 17.70 -10.78 -2.77
C LYS A 252 17.45 -9.28 -2.70
N LEU A 253 16.50 -8.78 -3.49
CA LEU A 253 15.91 -7.45 -3.30
C LEU A 253 15.22 -7.45 -1.94
N ASN A 254 15.65 -6.56 -1.05
CA ASN A 254 15.11 -6.45 0.30
C ASN A 254 14.27 -5.17 0.40
N MET A 255 12.97 -5.35 0.60
CA MET A 255 12.00 -4.26 0.51
C MET A 255 12.15 -3.24 1.63
N THR A 256 12.58 -3.69 2.80
CA THR A 256 12.92 -2.82 3.92
C THR A 256 14.22 -2.06 3.64
N LYS A 257 15.27 -2.70 3.12
CA LYS A 257 16.50 -1.97 2.70
C LYS A 257 16.21 -0.93 1.63
N LEU A 258 15.34 -1.22 0.67
CA LEU A 258 14.89 -0.23 -0.33
C LEU A 258 14.21 0.97 0.34
N GLY A 259 13.28 0.74 1.26
CA GLY A 259 12.59 1.78 2.02
C GLY A 259 13.54 2.62 2.88
N LEU A 260 14.47 1.98 3.59
CA LEU A 260 15.51 2.62 4.39
C LEU A 260 16.45 3.46 3.52
N PHE A 261 16.94 2.90 2.40
CA PHE A 261 17.89 3.56 1.52
C PHE A 261 17.37 4.88 0.97
N PHE A 262 16.07 4.93 0.64
CA PHE A 262 15.43 6.08 0.01
C PHE A 262 14.61 6.95 0.97
N SER A 263 14.73 6.83 2.29
CA SER A 263 13.97 7.66 3.24
C SER A 263 14.86 8.56 4.10
N HIS A 264 14.46 9.82 4.30
CA HIS A 264 15.16 10.74 5.19
C HIS A 264 14.76 10.57 6.66
N TYR A 265 13.53 10.13 6.91
CA TYR A 265 13.01 9.86 8.25
C TYR A 265 12.53 8.42 8.32
N ILE A 266 13.04 7.70 9.32
CA ILE A 266 12.78 6.29 9.54
C ILE A 266 12.38 6.12 11.00
N ASN A 267 11.26 5.42 11.25
CA ASN A 267 10.82 5.14 12.61
C ASN A 267 10.39 3.69 12.80
N GLY A 268 10.67 3.16 13.99
CA GLY A 268 9.95 2.03 14.56
C GLY A 268 8.65 2.47 15.23
N VAL A 269 7.90 1.49 15.75
CA VAL A 269 6.56 1.69 16.31
C VAL A 269 6.44 1.70 17.84
N ALA A 270 7.58 1.59 18.50
CA ALA A 270 7.73 1.73 19.94
C ALA A 270 9.20 2.00 20.26
N LYS A 271 9.50 2.56 21.44
CA LYS A 271 10.89 2.83 21.83
C LYS A 271 11.80 1.61 21.71
N ARG A 272 11.38 0.48 22.31
CA ARG A 272 12.13 -0.77 22.26
C ARG A 272 12.22 -1.33 20.83
N HIS A 273 11.17 -1.13 20.03
CA HIS A 273 11.20 -1.53 18.62
C HIS A 273 12.26 -0.73 17.85
N GLY A 274 12.33 0.59 18.05
CA GLY A 274 13.37 1.43 17.44
C GLY A 274 14.79 1.00 17.83
N GLU A 275 14.99 0.56 19.08
CA GLU A 275 16.27 -0.04 19.53
C GLU A 275 16.59 -1.32 18.75
N VAL A 276 15.67 -2.28 18.67
CA VAL A 276 15.85 -3.54 17.92
C VAL A 276 16.07 -3.29 16.42
N SER A 277 15.34 -2.35 15.81
CA SER A 277 15.51 -2.02 14.40
C SER A 277 16.90 -1.45 14.09
N ARG A 278 17.50 -0.67 15.00
CA ARG A 278 18.89 -0.16 14.83
C ARG A 278 19.93 -1.26 14.89
N GLU A 279 19.70 -2.29 15.71
CA GLU A 279 20.56 -3.47 15.75
C GLU A 279 20.46 -4.28 14.46
N MET A 280 19.26 -4.39 13.90
CA MET A 280 19.02 -5.14 12.65
C MET A 280 19.55 -4.42 11.40
N PHE A 281 19.48 -3.09 11.38
CA PHE A 281 19.90 -2.26 10.24
C PHE A 281 20.97 -1.25 10.67
N PRO A 282 22.20 -1.72 10.96
CA PRO A 282 23.29 -0.85 11.38
C PRO A 282 23.60 0.19 10.30
N GLY A 283 23.84 1.44 10.72
CA GLY A 283 24.13 2.56 9.81
C GLY A 283 22.91 3.43 9.47
N TYR A 284 21.70 3.01 9.81
CA TYR A 284 20.49 3.84 9.66
C TYR A 284 20.11 4.53 10.97
N SER A 285 19.74 5.82 10.87
CA SER A 285 19.16 6.56 12.00
C SER A 285 17.67 6.24 12.09
N ILE A 286 17.32 5.32 12.99
CA ILE A 286 15.94 4.89 13.22
C ILE A 286 15.46 5.47 14.55
N ASP A 287 14.40 6.28 14.47
CA ASP A 287 13.68 6.84 15.61
C ASP A 287 12.51 5.92 16.03
N PHE A 288 11.62 6.38 16.90
CA PHE A 288 10.40 5.68 17.24
C PHE A 288 9.21 6.64 17.35
N ILE A 289 8.07 6.17 16.86
CA ILE A 289 6.76 6.79 17.11
C ILE A 289 5.90 5.69 17.71
N THR A 290 5.52 5.84 18.98
CA THR A 290 4.68 4.84 19.65
C THR A 290 3.32 4.78 18.99
N ASN A 291 2.89 3.59 18.57
CA ASN A 291 1.55 3.39 18.01
C ASN A 291 0.45 3.88 18.95
N GLY A 292 -0.62 4.39 18.37
CA GLY A 292 -1.86 4.74 19.05
C GLY A 292 -3.05 4.11 18.35
N VAL A 293 -4.21 4.22 18.97
CA VAL A 293 -5.50 3.81 18.39
C VAL A 293 -6.43 5.01 18.30
N HIS A 294 -7.32 5.01 17.32
CA HIS A 294 -8.27 6.11 17.12
C HIS A 294 -9.37 6.08 18.19
N SER A 295 -9.28 6.98 19.18
CA SER A 295 -10.08 6.88 20.41
C SER A 295 -11.59 6.87 20.16
N LEU A 296 -12.10 7.64 19.20
CA LEU A 296 -13.53 7.67 18.87
C LEU A 296 -14.04 6.38 18.23
N THR A 297 -13.16 5.55 17.65
CA THR A 297 -13.53 4.22 17.14
C THR A 297 -13.58 3.18 18.25
N TRP A 298 -12.68 3.27 19.24
CA TRP A 298 -12.44 2.19 20.20
C TRP A 298 -12.94 2.45 21.62
N VAL A 299 -13.42 3.65 21.91
CA VAL A 299 -13.99 4.00 23.22
C VAL A 299 -15.45 4.42 23.02
N SER A 300 -16.34 3.75 23.76
CA SER A 300 -17.78 4.01 23.86
C SER A 300 -18.18 4.24 25.30
#